data_AF-A0A1V6RYE1-F1
#
_entry.id   AF-A0A1V6RYE1-F1
#
_cell.length_a   1.000
_cell.length_b   1.000
_cell.length_c   1.000
_cell.angle_alpha   90.00
_cell.angle_beta   90.00
_cell.angle_gamma   90.00
#
_symmetry.space_group_name_H-M   'P 1'
#
loop_
_entity.id
_entity.type
_entity.pdbx_description
1 polymer ?
#
loop_
_entity_poly.entity_id
_entity_poly.type
_entity_poly.pdbx_seq_one_letter_code
_entity_poly.pdbx_strand_id
1 'polypeptide(L)'
;MAECTDPPLDINVSLPADSPPLDFLSFLEPFQDSPSLVDSLVPGADADPVRHMSFGPEQPDTDVSGLSFSQLLEDENDDIEEIIRKADPGLGPWNFTLPDEDSFNLRTPSISDNPPLPPESPEMLVLRFDKLTCGILSVKDGALENPWRTLIWPLAKDTPALRHAIFALTAFHSSKQNPHLRVQGVKYMRQSITGLVGQIQNMRADAALATSLALAFADTWDQHTRTCIQHLRGAKALMCQVIAAGMQGGVSDEELDRIRFLYNTWSYMDVIARLTSLDECGPQSWDSSIFDLPSDTVHDIDPLMGCATTLYPLMSRVAKLIQHVRKSSSNTVSVVAQAMELKALVEQWEPPHWFEPPDDPNSEVQHSIQVAHAYRWATLLYLHQAVPEIPSEPADELAKRVLILLATVPYTSRTTIIQMFPLLAAGSEVDTDDDRKWVLDRWTTIQSRLMLGGVDRCLEVLKEVWERRDAMNARRERQMAVSRRAESFSSGDGQKMSSSLPADFRKHSLNGSHKGPTGGRPGQPVSRIARRGSALASLENIEFERTVRGKLHWVNVMAEWGWEGGFDNY
;
A
#
# COMPACT_ATOMS: atom_id res chain seq x y z
N MET A 1 15.60 -64.04 30.03
CA MET A 1 14.63 -62.93 30.00
C MET A 1 15.44 -61.68 30.36
N ALA A 2 15.79 -60.90 29.35
CA ALA A 2 16.68 -59.75 29.47
C ALA A 2 16.07 -58.58 28.68
N GLU A 3 16.23 -57.39 29.23
CA GLU A 3 15.80 -56.09 28.71
C GLU A 3 16.39 -55.79 27.33
N CYS A 4 15.65 -55.05 26.51
CA CYS A 4 16.19 -54.36 25.34
C CYS A 4 15.36 -53.09 25.08
N THR A 5 15.99 -51.95 25.35
CA THR A 5 15.60 -50.60 24.91
C THR A 5 16.36 -50.28 23.62
N ASP A 6 15.68 -49.74 22.61
CA ASP A 6 16.28 -49.02 21.48
C ASP A 6 15.37 -47.86 20.98
N PRO A 7 15.95 -46.82 20.35
CA PRO A 7 15.45 -45.43 20.30
C PRO A 7 14.64 -45.07 19.02
N PRO A 8 14.10 -43.83 18.87
CA PRO A 8 13.19 -43.50 17.76
C PRO A 8 13.91 -43.23 16.44
N LEU A 9 13.22 -43.56 15.35
CA LEU A 9 13.63 -43.44 13.94
C LEU A 9 13.75 -41.97 13.49
N ASP A 10 14.95 -41.63 13.02
CA ASP A 10 15.24 -40.48 12.15
C ASP A 10 14.47 -40.58 10.82
N ILE A 11 13.73 -39.53 10.46
CA ILE A 11 13.32 -39.28 9.07
C ILE A 11 13.90 -37.92 8.67
N ASN A 12 15.10 -38.03 8.11
CA ASN A 12 15.80 -36.99 7.39
C ASN A 12 15.17 -36.88 5.99
N VAL A 13 14.53 -35.74 5.67
CA VAL A 13 14.27 -35.36 4.28
C VAL A 13 15.05 -34.08 4.01
N SER A 14 16.15 -34.25 3.31
CA SER A 14 17.11 -33.24 2.91
C SER A 14 16.50 -32.26 1.90
N LEU A 15 16.56 -30.97 2.22
CA LEU A 15 16.49 -29.88 1.25
C LEU A 15 17.76 -29.91 0.37
N PRO A 16 17.69 -29.67 -0.95
CA PRO A 16 18.89 -29.45 -1.73
C PRO A 16 19.50 -28.10 -1.33
N ALA A 17 20.70 -28.13 -0.78
CA ALA A 17 21.47 -26.99 -0.30
C ALA A 17 22.24 -26.27 -1.43
N ASP A 18 21.70 -26.23 -2.64
CA ASP A 18 22.33 -25.62 -3.82
C ASP A 18 21.44 -24.54 -4.46
N SER A 19 20.97 -23.59 -3.65
CA SER A 19 20.59 -22.27 -4.19
C SER A 19 21.84 -21.39 -4.12
N PRO A 20 22.42 -20.94 -5.24
CA PRO A 20 23.57 -20.06 -5.19
C PRO A 20 23.20 -18.76 -4.47
N PRO A 21 24.13 -18.11 -3.75
CA PRO A 21 23.93 -16.75 -3.28
C PRO A 21 23.58 -15.86 -4.49
N LEU A 22 22.50 -15.09 -4.38
CA LEU A 22 22.06 -14.15 -5.41
C LEU A 22 23.20 -13.17 -5.72
N ASP A 23 23.87 -13.36 -6.85
CA ASP A 23 24.90 -12.47 -7.35
C ASP A 23 24.22 -11.21 -7.92
N PHE A 24 24.30 -10.11 -7.17
CA PHE A 24 23.74 -8.81 -7.52
C PHE A 24 24.26 -8.28 -8.87
N LEU A 25 25.43 -8.76 -9.34
CA LEU A 25 25.98 -8.39 -10.64
C LEU A 25 25.23 -9.00 -11.83
N SER A 26 24.43 -10.05 -11.62
CA SER A 26 23.57 -10.64 -12.67
C SER A 26 22.46 -9.69 -13.15
N PHE A 27 22.06 -8.71 -12.33
CA PHE A 27 21.12 -7.65 -12.74
C PHE A 27 21.78 -6.58 -13.62
N LEU A 28 23.11 -6.55 -13.73
CA LEU A 28 23.84 -5.63 -14.61
C LEU A 28 24.13 -6.23 -16.00
N GLU A 29 24.06 -7.56 -16.15
CA GLU A 29 24.38 -8.26 -17.41
C GLU A 29 23.50 -7.87 -18.62
N PRO A 30 22.20 -7.56 -18.48
CA PRO A 30 21.37 -7.12 -19.62
C PRO A 30 21.63 -5.68 -20.07
N PHE A 31 22.35 -4.87 -19.29
CA PHE A 31 22.45 -3.41 -19.48
C PHE A 31 23.78 -2.96 -20.11
N GLN A 32 24.58 -3.87 -20.67
CA GLN A 32 25.84 -3.53 -21.34
C GLN A 32 25.64 -2.66 -22.60
N ASP A 33 24.44 -2.64 -23.18
CA ASP A 33 24.13 -1.92 -24.44
C ASP A 33 23.23 -0.66 -24.26
N SER A 34 22.96 -0.20 -23.02
CA SER A 34 22.16 1.02 -22.81
C SER A 34 23.01 2.29 -22.96
N PRO A 35 22.59 3.31 -23.73
CA PRO A 35 23.30 4.58 -23.79
C PRO A 35 23.32 5.24 -22.40
N SER A 36 24.51 5.59 -21.93
CA SER A 36 24.71 6.16 -20.59
C SER A 36 24.08 7.55 -20.48
N LEU A 37 23.19 7.76 -19.50
CA LEU A 37 22.66 9.09 -19.18
C LEU A 37 23.76 10.06 -18.72
N VAL A 38 24.93 9.56 -18.32
CA VAL A 38 26.08 10.35 -17.85
C VAL A 38 26.69 11.19 -18.99
N ASP A 39 26.65 10.70 -20.24
CA ASP A 39 27.22 11.41 -21.39
C ASP A 39 26.45 12.69 -21.76
N SER A 40 25.25 12.88 -21.20
CA SER A 40 24.41 14.07 -21.40
C SER A 40 24.72 15.25 -20.47
N LEU A 41 25.67 15.12 -19.53
CA LEU A 41 25.96 16.15 -18.52
C LEU A 41 26.90 17.27 -19.00
N VAL A 42 27.39 17.24 -20.25
CA VAL A 42 28.29 18.26 -20.80
C VAL A 42 27.50 19.34 -21.54
N PRO A 43 27.40 20.58 -21.04
CA PRO A 43 26.86 21.69 -21.81
C PRO A 43 27.91 22.15 -22.82
N GLY A 44 27.56 22.17 -24.10
CA GLY A 44 28.36 22.83 -25.13
C GLY A 44 28.49 24.32 -24.82
N ALA A 45 29.73 24.81 -24.82
CA ALA A 45 30.06 26.21 -24.62
C ALA A 45 29.71 27.07 -25.84
N ASP A 46 29.44 28.36 -25.54
CA ASP A 46 29.31 29.54 -26.42
C ASP A 46 27.94 29.84 -27.07
N ALA A 47 27.21 30.84 -26.52
CA ALA A 47 27.18 32.21 -27.07
C ALA A 47 26.10 33.13 -26.41
N ASP A 48 26.58 34.07 -25.58
CA ASP A 48 26.22 35.47 -25.29
C ASP A 48 24.77 36.05 -25.14
N PRO A 49 24.61 37.16 -24.37
CA PRO A 49 23.36 37.59 -23.73
C PRO A 49 22.67 38.79 -24.40
N VAL A 50 21.34 38.80 -24.49
CA VAL A 50 20.58 40.01 -24.87
C VAL A 50 19.30 40.23 -24.04
N ARG A 51 19.42 41.21 -23.15
CA ARG A 51 18.50 42.30 -22.77
C ARG A 51 17.02 42.00 -22.43
N HIS A 52 16.72 42.25 -21.15
CA HIS A 52 15.42 42.67 -20.59
C HIS A 52 14.63 43.64 -21.48
N MET A 53 13.33 43.39 -21.63
CA MET A 53 12.30 44.43 -21.66
C MET A 53 11.02 43.94 -20.98
N SER A 54 10.53 44.75 -20.04
CA SER A 54 9.25 44.60 -19.34
C SER A 54 8.10 45.15 -20.18
N PHE A 55 6.99 44.41 -20.26
CA PHE A 55 5.66 44.99 -20.53
C PHE A 55 4.58 44.14 -19.82
N GLY A 56 3.88 44.75 -18.86
CA GLY A 56 2.52 44.35 -18.46
C GLY A 56 1.50 44.99 -19.41
N PRO A 57 0.23 44.52 -19.44
CA PRO A 57 -0.69 44.95 -18.39
C PRO A 57 -1.79 43.93 -17.95
N GLU A 58 -2.33 44.25 -16.77
CA GLU A 58 -3.71 44.11 -16.24
C GLU A 58 -4.43 42.74 -16.14
N GLN A 59 -4.73 42.39 -14.87
CA GLN A 59 -5.62 41.32 -14.41
C GLN A 59 -7.09 41.53 -14.82
N PRO A 60 -7.88 40.45 -14.77
CA PRO A 60 -9.18 40.50 -14.11
C PRO A 60 -9.21 39.57 -12.88
N ASP A 61 -9.74 40.12 -11.79
CA ASP A 61 -10.03 39.44 -10.53
C ASP A 61 -10.95 38.22 -10.77
N THR A 62 -10.57 37.07 -10.23
CA THR A 62 -11.53 36.00 -9.94
C THR A 62 -11.20 35.41 -8.58
N ASP A 63 -12.08 35.74 -7.64
CA ASP A 63 -12.09 35.36 -6.24
C ASP A 63 -12.28 33.83 -6.12
N VAL A 64 -11.18 33.11 -5.89
CA VAL A 64 -11.20 31.70 -5.49
C VAL A 64 -10.56 31.64 -4.11
N SER A 65 -11.41 31.37 -3.12
CA SER A 65 -11.11 31.30 -1.70
C SER A 65 -9.82 30.50 -1.40
N GLY A 66 -8.86 31.19 -0.76
CA GLY A 66 -7.50 30.76 -0.48
C GLY A 66 -7.32 29.47 0.34
N LEU A 67 -6.49 28.59 -0.21
CA LEU A 67 -5.44 27.86 0.51
C LEU A 67 -4.15 28.07 -0.31
N SER A 68 -3.25 28.95 0.15
CA SER A 68 -2.02 29.27 -0.60
C SER A 68 -1.00 28.16 -0.41
N PHE A 69 -0.49 27.59 -1.51
CA PHE A 69 0.58 26.59 -1.53
C PHE A 69 1.83 27.05 -0.75
N SER A 70 2.13 28.35 -0.75
CA SER A 70 3.25 28.92 0.03
C SER A 70 3.02 28.84 1.54
N GLN A 71 1.76 28.97 2.01
CA GLN A 71 1.45 28.88 3.45
C GLN A 71 1.59 27.47 4.00
N LEU A 72 1.37 26.44 3.16
CA LEU A 72 1.54 25.04 3.56
C LEU A 72 3.01 24.64 3.73
N LEU A 73 3.95 25.44 3.20
CA LEU A 73 5.39 25.15 3.17
C LEU A 73 6.20 26.03 4.13
N GLU A 74 5.61 27.10 4.65
CA GLU A 74 6.22 27.93 5.71
C GLU A 74 6.32 27.15 7.04
N ASP A 75 5.35 26.29 7.34
CA ASP A 75 5.36 25.39 8.50
C ASP A 75 6.45 24.29 8.40
N GLU A 76 6.89 23.91 7.19
CA GLU A 76 7.88 22.84 6.95
C GLU A 76 9.32 23.25 7.31
N ASN A 77 9.65 24.54 7.29
CA ASN A 77 11.01 25.00 7.55
C ASN A 77 11.42 24.75 9.01
N ASP A 78 10.46 24.76 9.94
CA ASP A 78 10.69 24.52 11.37
C ASP A 78 10.84 23.01 11.69
N ASP A 79 10.08 22.13 11.01
CA ASP A 79 10.19 20.67 11.16
C ASP A 79 11.50 20.12 10.58
N ILE A 80 11.99 20.72 9.48
CA ILE A 80 13.27 20.39 8.85
C ILE A 80 14.47 20.76 9.76
N GLU A 81 14.36 21.79 10.60
CA GLU A 81 15.37 22.10 11.62
C GLU A 81 15.41 21.05 12.73
N GLU A 82 14.27 20.45 13.08
CA GLU A 82 14.17 19.42 14.13
C GLU A 82 14.81 18.08 13.70
N ILE A 83 14.71 17.71 12.42
CA ILE A 83 15.35 16.52 11.84
C ILE A 83 16.88 16.61 11.91
N ILE A 84 17.46 17.81 11.78
CA ILE A 84 18.91 18.02 11.94
C ILE A 84 19.33 17.92 13.42
N ARG A 85 18.45 18.32 14.35
CA ARG A 85 18.74 18.27 15.81
C ARG A 85 18.66 16.86 16.39
N LYS A 86 17.90 15.93 15.79
CA LYS A 86 17.77 14.53 16.25
C LYS A 86 18.89 13.59 15.76
N ALA A 87 19.83 14.07 14.96
CA ALA A 87 21.04 13.32 14.60
C ALA A 87 22.07 13.35 15.74
N ASP A 88 21.80 12.63 16.84
CA ASP A 88 22.76 12.45 17.93
C ASP A 88 23.67 11.22 17.67
N PRO A 89 25.00 11.28 17.90
CA PRO A 89 25.90 10.17 17.65
C PRO A 89 26.17 9.33 18.93
N GLY A 90 25.77 8.05 18.90
CA GLY A 90 26.23 6.99 19.83
C GLY A 90 25.09 6.09 20.35
N LEU A 91 25.27 4.83 20.74
CA LEU A 91 26.43 3.93 20.85
C LEU A 91 25.88 2.53 21.24
N GLY A 92 26.39 1.42 20.68
CA GLY A 92 26.08 0.06 21.17
C GLY A 92 26.60 -1.08 20.26
N PRO A 93 27.36 -2.07 20.76
CA PRO A 93 28.22 -2.93 19.94
C PRO A 93 27.51 -4.20 19.46
N TRP A 94 27.34 -4.35 18.15
CA TRP A 94 27.02 -5.64 17.54
C TRP A 94 28.26 -6.20 16.87
N ASN A 95 29.01 -7.00 17.64
CA ASN A 95 30.08 -7.84 17.12
C ASN A 95 29.45 -8.94 16.26
N PHE A 96 29.70 -8.90 14.95
CA PHE A 96 29.64 -10.09 14.11
C PHE A 96 31.05 -10.41 13.64
N THR A 97 31.55 -11.57 14.06
CA THR A 97 32.75 -12.19 13.52
C THR A 97 32.52 -12.56 12.06
N LEU A 98 33.22 -11.87 11.16
CA LEU A 98 33.34 -12.24 9.75
C LEU A 98 34.21 -13.50 9.62
N PRO A 99 33.83 -14.51 8.82
CA PRO A 99 34.79 -15.47 8.28
C PRO A 99 35.71 -14.75 7.28
N ASP A 100 36.95 -15.21 7.27
CA ASP A 100 38.10 -14.65 6.55
C ASP A 100 37.89 -14.43 5.04
N GLU A 101 38.71 -13.51 4.55
CA GLU A 101 38.88 -13.10 3.16
C GLU A 101 38.86 -14.25 2.15
N ASP A 102 38.03 -14.11 1.11
CA ASP A 102 38.46 -14.50 -0.22
C ASP A 102 38.15 -13.36 -1.20
N SER A 103 39.22 -12.86 -1.78
CA SER A 103 39.31 -11.77 -2.73
C SER A 103 38.52 -12.05 -4.02
N PHE A 104 37.44 -11.29 -4.26
CA PHE A 104 36.75 -11.29 -5.56
C PHE A 104 37.01 -9.98 -6.30
N ASN A 105 37.91 -10.08 -7.28
CA ASN A 105 38.27 -9.03 -8.22
C ASN A 105 37.06 -8.66 -9.10
N LEU A 106 36.63 -7.40 -8.99
CA LEU A 106 35.71 -6.75 -9.92
C LEU A 106 36.35 -6.71 -11.32
N ARG A 107 35.79 -7.44 -12.29
CA ARG A 107 36.03 -7.15 -13.71
C ARG A 107 34.95 -6.19 -14.19
N THR A 108 35.24 -4.90 -14.06
CA THR A 108 34.55 -3.81 -14.73
C THR A 108 34.70 -3.93 -16.26
N PRO A 109 33.65 -3.68 -17.05
CA PRO A 109 33.82 -3.42 -18.48
C PRO A 109 34.64 -2.13 -18.61
N SER A 110 35.61 -2.13 -19.52
CA SER A 110 36.59 -1.06 -19.76
C SER A 110 35.93 0.32 -19.96
N ILE A 111 35.80 1.09 -18.89
CA ILE A 111 35.64 2.55 -18.91
C ILE A 111 37.02 3.13 -18.64
N SER A 112 37.47 4.00 -19.55
CA SER A 112 38.76 4.69 -19.54
C SER A 112 39.16 5.25 -18.16
N ASP A 113 40.48 5.29 -17.93
CA ASP A 113 41.26 5.72 -16.74
C ASP A 113 40.82 7.02 -16.03
N ASN A 114 39.59 7.09 -15.51
CA ASN A 114 39.12 8.18 -14.66
C ASN A 114 39.20 7.78 -13.17
N PRO A 115 39.61 8.71 -12.28
CA PRO A 115 39.59 8.44 -10.84
C PRO A 115 38.15 8.10 -10.38
N PRO A 116 37.98 7.19 -9.40
CA PRO A 116 36.67 6.84 -8.90
C PRO A 116 35.99 8.10 -8.34
N LEU A 117 34.83 8.46 -8.92
CA LEU A 117 34.04 9.60 -8.48
C LEU A 117 33.46 9.33 -7.08
N PRO A 118 33.34 10.35 -6.22
CA PRO A 118 32.67 10.21 -4.92
C PRO A 118 31.24 9.67 -5.10
N PRO A 119 30.76 8.77 -4.23
CA PRO A 119 29.43 8.16 -4.37
C PRO A 119 28.28 9.18 -4.33
N GLU A 120 28.50 10.34 -3.70
CA GLU A 120 27.56 11.46 -3.61
C GLU A 120 27.64 12.44 -4.79
N SER A 121 28.56 12.23 -5.74
CA SER A 121 28.70 13.13 -6.89
C SER A 121 27.43 13.12 -7.75
N PRO A 122 27.07 14.25 -8.39
CA PRO A 122 25.92 14.30 -9.29
C PRO A 122 25.95 13.22 -10.36
N GLU A 123 27.13 12.94 -10.94
CA GLU A 123 27.31 11.91 -11.98
C GLU A 123 27.00 10.52 -11.43
N MET A 124 27.46 10.20 -10.22
CA MET A 124 27.17 8.93 -9.57
C MET A 124 25.69 8.81 -9.18
N LEU A 125 25.04 9.90 -8.80
CA LEU A 125 23.60 9.93 -8.56
C LEU A 125 22.79 9.74 -9.84
N VAL A 126 23.21 10.32 -10.97
CA VAL A 126 22.58 10.06 -12.28
C VAL A 126 22.71 8.59 -12.66
N LEU A 127 23.90 8.01 -12.50
CA LEU A 127 24.13 6.60 -12.79
C LEU A 127 23.27 5.68 -11.91
N ARG A 128 23.18 5.97 -10.60
CA ARG A 128 22.33 5.22 -9.66
C ARG A 128 20.84 5.40 -9.98
N PHE A 129 20.43 6.59 -10.38
CA PHE A 129 19.05 6.86 -10.79
C PHE A 129 18.69 5.97 -11.98
N ASP A 130 19.53 5.99 -13.02
CA ASP A 130 19.35 5.17 -14.22
C ASP A 130 19.32 3.67 -13.90
N LYS A 131 20.32 3.17 -13.17
CA LYS A 131 20.52 1.71 -13.03
C LYS A 131 19.73 1.06 -11.90
N LEU A 132 19.36 1.82 -10.87
CA LEU A 132 18.75 1.26 -9.65
C LEU A 132 17.39 1.90 -9.37
N THR A 133 17.34 3.21 -9.24
CA THR A 133 16.14 3.90 -8.73
C THR A 133 14.96 3.83 -9.72
N CYS A 134 15.21 4.02 -11.01
CA CYS A 134 14.17 3.87 -12.04
C CYS A 134 13.51 2.49 -11.99
N GLY A 135 14.28 1.43 -11.74
CA GLY A 135 13.81 0.05 -11.74
C GLY A 135 12.91 -0.34 -10.56
N ILE A 136 12.81 0.51 -9.53
CA ILE A 136 11.85 0.36 -8.42
C ILE A 136 10.66 1.33 -8.51
N LEU A 137 10.67 2.23 -9.51
CA LEU A 137 9.62 3.21 -9.76
C LEU A 137 8.70 2.83 -10.94
N SER A 138 8.97 1.71 -11.60
CA SER A 138 8.20 1.23 -12.75
C SER A 138 8.24 -0.30 -12.84
N VAL A 139 7.09 -0.91 -13.12
CA VAL A 139 6.99 -2.35 -13.44
C VAL A 139 7.50 -2.66 -14.85
N LYS A 140 7.80 -1.64 -15.66
CA LYS A 140 8.47 -1.74 -16.97
C LYS A 140 9.81 -1.04 -16.88
N ASP A 141 10.91 -1.79 -16.92
CA ASP A 141 12.26 -1.25 -16.73
C ASP A 141 13.14 -1.36 -17.98
N GLY A 142 12.55 -1.62 -19.16
CA GLY A 142 13.25 -1.56 -20.44
C GLY A 142 13.89 -0.19 -20.67
N ALA A 143 14.97 -0.15 -21.45
CA ALA A 143 15.77 1.05 -21.66
C ALA A 143 14.95 2.24 -22.22
N LEU A 144 13.95 1.95 -23.04
CA LEU A 144 13.05 2.94 -23.65
C LEU A 144 11.63 2.93 -23.07
N GLU A 145 11.35 2.06 -22.10
CA GLU A 145 9.99 1.88 -21.56
C GLU A 145 9.75 2.63 -20.25
N ASN A 146 10.81 2.86 -19.47
CA ASN A 146 10.68 3.46 -18.16
C ASN A 146 10.49 4.98 -18.27
N PRO A 147 9.31 5.53 -17.94
CA PRO A 147 9.00 6.94 -18.13
C PRO A 147 9.83 7.87 -17.22
N TRP A 148 10.40 7.35 -16.13
CA TRP A 148 11.36 8.12 -15.34
C TRP A 148 12.64 8.42 -16.13
N ARG A 149 13.05 7.50 -17.02
CA ARG A 149 14.17 7.70 -17.95
C ARG A 149 13.78 8.48 -19.19
N THR A 150 12.64 8.17 -19.80
CA THR A 150 12.29 8.69 -21.13
C THR A 150 11.50 9.99 -21.09
N LEU A 151 10.71 10.26 -20.04
CA LEU A 151 9.85 11.44 -19.95
C LEU A 151 10.29 12.42 -18.85
N ILE A 152 10.68 11.90 -17.67
CA ILE A 152 11.00 12.74 -16.51
C ILE A 152 12.46 13.19 -16.47
N TRP A 153 13.41 12.32 -16.78
CA TRP A 153 14.83 12.72 -16.79
C TRP A 153 15.13 13.84 -17.80
N PRO A 154 14.63 13.81 -19.05
CA PRO A 154 14.80 14.93 -19.99
C PRO A 154 14.23 16.24 -19.42
N LEU A 155 13.06 16.17 -18.78
CA LEU A 155 12.43 17.31 -18.10
C LEU A 155 13.30 17.88 -16.97
N ALA A 156 14.02 17.02 -16.25
CA ALA A 156 14.89 17.41 -15.15
C ALA A 156 16.16 18.15 -15.60
N LYS A 157 16.62 17.94 -16.85
CA LYS A 157 17.82 18.61 -17.37
C LYS A 157 17.66 20.14 -17.36
N ASP A 158 16.47 20.61 -17.72
CA ASP A 158 16.13 22.04 -17.79
C ASP A 158 15.46 22.57 -16.53
N THR A 159 15.17 21.68 -15.56
CA THR A 159 14.40 22.01 -14.36
C THR A 159 15.21 21.71 -13.10
N PRO A 160 15.94 22.70 -12.53
CA PRO A 160 16.80 22.48 -11.37
C PRO A 160 16.08 21.89 -10.15
N ALA A 161 14.85 22.33 -9.87
CA ALA A 161 14.05 21.80 -8.75
C ALA A 161 13.78 20.30 -8.93
N LEU A 162 13.29 19.89 -10.10
CA LEU A 162 13.07 18.47 -10.42
C LEU A 162 14.36 17.65 -10.35
N ARG A 163 15.48 18.18 -10.87
CA ARG A 163 16.77 17.49 -10.79
C ARG A 163 17.20 17.26 -9.34
N HIS A 164 17.05 18.25 -8.47
CA HIS A 164 17.31 18.07 -7.05
C HIS A 164 16.35 17.06 -6.40
N ALA A 165 15.07 17.04 -6.78
CA ALA A 165 14.13 16.02 -6.31
C ALA A 165 14.57 14.59 -6.68
N ILE A 166 15.02 14.38 -7.92
CA ILE A 166 15.55 13.10 -8.41
C ILE A 166 16.82 12.69 -7.65
N PHE A 167 17.70 13.66 -7.37
CA PHE A 167 18.91 13.40 -6.57
C PHE A 167 18.57 13.04 -5.12
N ALA A 168 17.60 13.71 -4.51
CA ALA A 168 17.11 13.36 -3.17
C ALA A 168 16.57 11.93 -3.14
N LEU A 169 15.68 11.62 -4.08
CA LEU A 169 15.08 10.30 -4.27
C LEU A 169 16.15 9.19 -4.40
N THR A 170 17.15 9.42 -5.25
CA THR A 170 18.23 8.46 -5.50
C THR A 170 19.16 8.29 -4.30
N ALA A 171 19.47 9.39 -3.60
CA ALA A 171 20.30 9.36 -2.41
C ALA A 171 19.61 8.61 -1.27
N PHE A 172 18.29 8.80 -1.08
CA PHE A 172 17.51 8.05 -0.10
C PHE A 172 17.41 6.56 -0.42
N HIS A 173 17.14 6.20 -1.68
CA HIS A 173 17.14 4.80 -2.11
C HIS A 173 18.50 4.11 -1.84
N SER A 174 19.60 4.83 -2.08
CA SER A 174 20.95 4.30 -1.85
C SER A 174 21.41 4.38 -0.38
N SER A 175 20.63 4.99 0.51
CA SER A 175 21.06 5.27 1.89
C SER A 175 21.21 4.03 2.76
N LYS A 176 20.45 2.95 2.50
CA LYS A 176 20.64 1.67 3.20
C LYS A 176 22.02 1.06 2.94
N GLN A 177 22.52 1.19 1.71
CA GLN A 177 23.85 0.68 1.33
C GLN A 177 24.96 1.65 1.71
N ASN A 178 24.70 2.95 1.59
CA ASN A 178 25.64 4.01 1.95
C ASN A 178 24.95 5.06 2.83
N PRO A 179 25.02 4.92 4.17
CA PRO A 179 24.33 5.81 5.11
C PRO A 179 24.66 7.30 4.95
N HIS A 180 25.84 7.66 4.44
CA HIS A 180 26.22 9.05 4.20
C HIS A 180 25.34 9.74 3.14
N LEU A 181 24.78 8.98 2.20
CA LEU A 181 23.89 9.53 1.17
C LEU A 181 22.58 10.05 1.75
N ARG A 182 22.17 9.61 2.95
CA ARG A 182 20.97 10.16 3.61
C ARG A 182 21.08 11.67 3.81
N VAL A 183 22.22 12.15 4.33
CA VAL A 183 22.45 13.59 4.58
C VAL A 183 22.40 14.38 3.28
N GLN A 184 22.97 13.81 2.21
CA GLN A 184 22.94 14.41 0.88
C GLN A 184 21.51 14.43 0.31
N GLY A 185 20.72 13.38 0.55
CA GLY A 185 19.31 13.31 0.18
C GLY A 185 18.49 14.43 0.80
N VAL A 186 18.63 14.66 2.11
CA VAL A 186 17.97 15.76 2.82
C VAL A 186 18.37 17.12 2.24
N LYS A 187 19.66 17.31 1.91
CA LYS A 187 20.15 18.54 1.29
C LYS A 187 19.49 18.81 -0.06
N TYR A 188 19.45 17.81 -0.94
CA TYR A 188 18.82 17.95 -2.25
C TYR A 188 17.30 18.14 -2.16
N MET A 189 16.65 17.47 -1.20
CA MET A 189 15.22 17.65 -0.93
C MET A 189 14.91 19.10 -0.59
N ARG A 190 15.68 19.70 0.34
CA ARG A 190 15.54 21.12 0.69
C ARG A 190 15.76 22.03 -0.52
N GLN A 191 16.81 21.78 -1.31
CA GLN A 191 17.09 22.58 -2.51
C GLN A 191 15.96 22.47 -3.55
N SER A 192 15.34 21.30 -3.68
CA SER A 192 14.19 21.08 -4.54
C SER A 192 12.97 21.87 -4.06
N ILE A 193 12.62 21.78 -2.77
CA ILE A 193 11.49 22.50 -2.17
C ILE A 193 11.68 24.01 -2.32
N THR A 194 12.86 24.54 -1.97
CA THR A 194 13.15 25.98 -2.13
C THR A 194 13.05 26.42 -3.60
N GLY A 195 13.53 25.59 -4.53
CA GLY A 195 13.42 25.86 -5.97
C GLY A 195 11.97 25.84 -6.46
N LEU A 196 11.19 24.86 -6.03
CA LEU A 196 9.77 24.73 -6.37
C LEU A 196 8.99 25.93 -5.87
N VAL A 197 9.11 26.29 -4.59
CA VAL A 197 8.41 27.45 -3.99
C VAL A 197 8.82 28.76 -4.65
N GLY A 198 10.13 28.96 -4.83
CA GLY A 198 10.66 30.20 -5.38
C GLY A 198 10.29 30.44 -6.85
N GLN A 199 9.90 29.39 -7.58
CA GLN A 199 9.63 29.46 -9.02
C GLN A 199 8.23 28.98 -9.43
N ILE A 200 7.36 28.58 -8.50
CA ILE A 200 6.10 27.88 -8.84
C ILE A 200 5.20 28.62 -9.84
N GLN A 201 5.18 29.96 -9.80
CA GLN A 201 4.38 30.78 -10.71
C GLN A 201 4.95 30.83 -12.15
N ASN A 202 6.25 30.61 -12.30
CA ASN A 202 6.97 30.71 -13.58
C ASN A 202 7.43 29.34 -14.11
N MET A 203 7.24 28.29 -13.32
CA MET A 203 7.61 26.92 -13.64
C MET A 203 6.52 26.29 -14.50
N ARG A 204 6.93 25.49 -15.49
CA ARG A 204 5.97 24.72 -16.30
C ARG A 204 5.19 23.77 -15.39
N ALA A 205 3.87 23.69 -15.57
CA ALA A 205 2.99 22.97 -14.66
C ALA A 205 3.32 21.46 -14.57
N ASP A 206 3.72 20.83 -15.67
CA ASP A 206 4.13 19.43 -15.69
C ASP A 206 5.47 19.19 -14.98
N ALA A 207 6.41 20.13 -15.08
CA ALA A 207 7.68 20.12 -14.35
C ALA A 207 7.47 20.31 -12.84
N ALA A 208 6.59 21.24 -12.45
CA ALA A 208 6.21 21.44 -11.06
C ALA A 208 5.54 20.18 -10.50
N LEU A 209 4.61 19.60 -11.25
CA LEU A 209 3.94 18.35 -10.88
C LEU A 209 4.91 17.18 -10.74
N ALA A 210 5.80 16.98 -11.71
CA ALA A 210 6.85 15.95 -11.64
C ALA A 210 7.75 16.15 -10.42
N THR A 211 8.07 17.42 -10.08
CA THR A 211 8.89 17.75 -8.91
C THR A 211 8.16 17.38 -7.62
N SER A 212 6.89 17.75 -7.49
CA SER A 212 6.06 17.39 -6.33
C SER A 212 5.90 15.88 -6.17
N LEU A 213 5.73 15.13 -7.26
CA LEU A 213 5.64 13.67 -7.22
C LEU A 213 6.97 13.00 -6.85
N ALA A 214 8.08 13.48 -7.40
CA ALA A 214 9.41 12.98 -7.03
C ALA A 214 9.73 13.25 -5.54
N LEU A 215 9.34 14.42 -5.02
CA LEU A 215 9.43 14.73 -3.59
C LEU A 215 8.52 13.82 -2.74
N ALA A 216 7.28 13.58 -3.17
CA ALA A 216 6.37 12.67 -2.48
C ALA A 216 6.93 11.24 -2.39
N PHE A 217 7.60 10.73 -3.43
CA PHE A 217 8.33 9.47 -3.33
C PHE A 217 9.52 9.56 -2.36
N ALA A 218 10.34 10.61 -2.48
CA ALA A 218 11.53 10.79 -1.67
C ALA A 218 11.20 10.77 -0.16
N ASP A 219 10.11 11.44 0.24
CA ASP A 219 9.62 11.44 1.62
C ASP A 219 9.26 10.06 2.14
N THR A 220 8.54 9.27 1.33
CA THR A 220 8.17 7.89 1.71
C THR A 220 9.37 6.99 1.94
N TRP A 221 10.54 7.37 1.43
CA TRP A 221 11.77 6.57 1.48
C TRP A 221 12.69 6.98 2.64
N ASP A 222 12.62 8.23 3.10
CA ASP A 222 13.50 8.75 4.15
C ASP A 222 13.09 8.30 5.56
N GLN A 223 11.80 8.42 5.95
CA GLN A 223 11.16 7.81 7.16
C GLN A 223 9.85 8.53 7.56
N HIS A 224 9.58 9.73 7.05
CA HIS A 224 8.44 10.56 7.45
C HIS A 224 7.29 10.46 6.43
N THR A 225 6.24 9.70 6.76
CA THR A 225 5.11 9.46 5.84
C THR A 225 4.16 10.67 5.72
N ARG A 226 4.14 11.58 6.70
CA ARG A 226 3.20 12.72 6.75
C ARG A 226 3.39 13.75 5.65
N THR A 227 4.63 14.11 5.34
CA THR A 227 4.97 15.13 4.34
C THR A 227 4.59 14.71 2.91
N CYS A 228 4.55 13.40 2.63
CA CYS A 228 4.06 12.87 1.36
C CYS A 228 2.60 13.29 1.07
N ILE A 229 1.70 13.27 2.07
CA ILE A 229 0.30 13.67 1.86
C ILE A 229 0.20 15.15 1.52
N GLN A 230 1.04 16.00 2.12
CA GLN A 230 1.10 17.43 1.80
C GLN A 230 1.59 17.65 0.37
N HIS A 231 2.64 16.97 -0.06
CA HIS A 231 3.11 17.01 -1.45
C HIS A 231 2.04 16.54 -2.45
N LEU A 232 1.28 15.49 -2.13
CA LEU A 232 0.18 15.00 -2.97
C LEU A 232 -1.00 15.99 -3.05
N ARG A 233 -1.31 16.68 -1.94
CA ARG A 233 -2.32 17.75 -1.92
C ARG A 233 -1.88 18.93 -2.78
N GLY A 234 -0.62 19.33 -2.72
CA GLY A 234 -0.05 20.37 -3.58
C GLY A 234 -0.07 19.97 -5.07
N ALA A 235 0.33 18.73 -5.36
CA ALA A 235 0.34 18.16 -6.70
C ALA A 235 -1.05 18.14 -7.37
N LYS A 236 -2.13 18.01 -6.58
CA LYS A 236 -3.50 18.02 -7.11
C LYS A 236 -3.84 19.32 -7.85
N ALA A 237 -3.45 20.47 -7.31
CA ALA A 237 -3.73 21.76 -7.96
C ALA A 237 -2.97 21.87 -9.30
N LEU A 238 -1.72 21.42 -9.31
CA LEU A 238 -0.89 21.37 -10.52
C LEU A 238 -1.47 20.40 -11.55
N MET A 239 -1.98 19.25 -11.12
CA MET A 239 -2.65 18.28 -12.00
C MET A 239 -3.80 18.91 -12.79
N CYS A 240 -4.68 19.64 -12.10
CA CYS A 240 -5.80 20.32 -12.75
C CYS A 240 -5.32 21.32 -13.82
N GLN A 241 -4.22 22.04 -13.55
CA GLN A 241 -3.64 22.98 -14.51
C GLN A 241 -3.02 22.25 -15.72
N VAL A 242 -2.30 21.16 -15.49
CA VAL A 242 -1.69 20.33 -16.54
C VAL A 242 -2.76 19.74 -17.45
N ILE A 243 -3.84 19.19 -16.89
CA ILE A 243 -4.97 18.66 -17.66
C ILE A 243 -5.66 19.78 -18.45
N ALA A 244 -5.95 20.92 -17.81
CA ALA A 244 -6.60 22.05 -18.49
C ALA A 244 -5.75 22.59 -19.64
N ALA A 245 -4.42 22.66 -19.49
CA ALA A 245 -3.50 23.02 -20.55
C ALA A 245 -3.50 21.97 -21.67
N GLY A 246 -3.52 20.68 -21.31
CA GLY A 246 -3.60 19.57 -22.27
C GLY A 246 -4.85 19.61 -23.16
N MET A 247 -5.99 20.05 -22.59
CA MET A 247 -7.27 20.15 -23.30
C MET A 247 -7.37 21.33 -24.27
N GLN A 248 -6.46 22.30 -24.22
CA GLN A 248 -6.49 23.48 -25.10
C GLN A 248 -5.99 23.20 -26.53
N GLY A 249 -5.55 21.96 -26.81
CA GLY A 249 -5.12 21.51 -28.13
C GLY A 249 -3.69 21.91 -28.50
N GLY A 250 -3.06 21.19 -29.43
CA GLY A 250 -1.69 21.46 -29.89
C GLY A 250 -0.57 20.81 -29.09
N VAL A 251 -0.91 19.81 -28.26
CA VAL A 251 0.04 19.02 -27.45
C VAL A 251 0.62 17.89 -28.30
N SER A 252 1.93 17.64 -28.22
CA SER A 252 2.54 16.50 -28.91
C SER A 252 2.19 15.17 -28.24
N ASP A 253 2.34 14.04 -28.96
CA ASP A 253 2.08 12.71 -28.39
C ASP A 253 2.95 12.44 -27.14
N GLU A 254 4.24 12.82 -27.19
CA GLU A 254 5.18 12.69 -26.06
C GLU A 254 4.75 13.51 -24.83
N GLU A 255 4.22 14.71 -25.05
CA GLU A 255 3.70 15.54 -23.96
C GLU A 255 2.44 14.92 -23.35
N LEU A 256 1.56 14.34 -24.17
CA LEU A 256 0.36 13.66 -23.72
C LEU A 256 0.69 12.40 -22.91
N ASP A 257 1.69 11.62 -23.34
CA ASP A 257 2.20 10.46 -22.61
C ASP A 257 2.79 10.86 -21.25
N ARG A 258 3.55 11.97 -21.22
CA ARG A 258 4.07 12.53 -19.96
C ARG A 258 2.96 12.97 -19.03
N ILE A 259 1.94 13.65 -19.55
CA ILE A 259 0.77 14.08 -18.75
C ILE A 259 0.04 12.85 -18.18
N ARG A 260 -0.23 11.84 -19.02
CA ARG A 260 -0.87 10.58 -18.61
C ARG A 260 -0.06 9.88 -17.52
N PHE A 261 1.26 9.78 -17.70
CA PHE A 261 2.16 9.17 -16.73
C PHE A 261 2.14 9.91 -15.37
N LEU A 262 2.26 11.23 -15.37
CA LEU A 262 2.20 12.03 -14.14
C LEU A 262 0.86 11.89 -13.43
N TYR A 263 -0.22 11.88 -14.20
CA TYR A 263 -1.58 11.68 -13.71
C TYR A 263 -1.78 10.30 -13.07
N ASN A 264 -1.37 9.23 -13.74
CA ASN A 264 -1.48 7.87 -13.20
C ASN A 264 -0.61 7.71 -11.95
N THR A 265 0.60 8.29 -11.96
CA THR A 265 1.50 8.31 -10.80
C THR A 265 0.87 9.00 -9.59
N TRP A 266 0.28 10.18 -9.79
CA TRP A 266 -0.44 10.88 -8.72
C TRP A 266 -1.65 10.08 -8.23
N SER A 267 -2.46 9.53 -9.15
CA SER A 267 -3.64 8.71 -8.84
C SER A 267 -3.27 7.48 -8.01
N TYR A 268 -2.20 6.79 -8.41
CA TYR A 268 -1.61 5.67 -7.67
C TYR A 268 -1.27 6.07 -6.24
N MET A 269 -0.43 7.10 -6.07
CA MET A 269 0.04 7.56 -4.77
C MET A 269 -1.12 7.98 -3.86
N ASP A 270 -2.07 8.73 -4.41
CA ASP A 270 -3.23 9.26 -3.69
C ASP A 270 -4.22 8.15 -3.27
N VAL A 271 -4.47 7.15 -4.12
CA VAL A 271 -5.29 5.98 -3.75
C VAL A 271 -4.61 5.14 -2.68
N ILE A 272 -3.32 4.81 -2.84
CA ILE A 272 -2.58 4.02 -1.85
C ILE A 272 -2.51 4.76 -0.52
N ALA A 273 -2.17 6.05 -0.52
CA ALA A 273 -2.15 6.88 0.68
C ALA A 273 -3.50 6.84 1.42
N ARG A 274 -4.64 6.99 0.75
CA ARG A 274 -5.96 6.90 1.41
C ARG A 274 -6.30 5.51 1.95
N LEU A 275 -5.83 4.46 1.29
CA LEU A 275 -6.05 3.09 1.74
C LEU A 275 -5.25 2.81 3.01
N THR A 276 -4.01 3.32 3.09
CA THR A 276 -3.06 3.01 4.17
C THR A 276 -2.96 4.06 5.27
N SER A 277 -3.44 5.29 5.06
CA SER A 277 -3.38 6.39 6.04
C SER A 277 -4.75 6.66 6.69
N LEU A 278 -4.73 7.22 7.91
CA LEU A 278 -5.89 7.79 8.58
C LEU A 278 -6.21 9.23 8.16
N ASP A 279 -5.22 9.95 7.60
CA ASP A 279 -5.37 11.34 7.21
C ASP A 279 -6.26 11.51 5.96
N GLU A 280 -7.06 12.58 5.95
CA GLU A 280 -7.90 12.89 4.79
C GLU A 280 -7.06 13.48 3.66
N CYS A 281 -7.06 12.82 2.52
CA CYS A 281 -6.85 13.52 1.26
C CYS A 281 -8.19 14.18 0.92
N GLY A 282 -8.27 15.51 0.89
CA GLY A 282 -9.52 16.29 0.81
C GLY A 282 -10.45 15.91 -0.37
N PRO A 283 -11.62 16.58 -0.53
CA PRO A 283 -12.64 16.17 -1.50
C PRO A 283 -12.09 16.09 -2.92
N GLN A 284 -12.24 14.93 -3.56
CA GLN A 284 -11.80 14.69 -4.92
C GLN A 284 -12.93 14.15 -5.78
N SER A 285 -13.23 14.88 -6.85
CA SER A 285 -13.93 14.41 -8.03
C SER A 285 -13.21 15.05 -9.21
N TRP A 286 -12.57 14.25 -10.04
CA TRP A 286 -12.02 14.72 -11.30
C TRP A 286 -12.34 13.67 -12.35
N ASP A 287 -12.49 14.12 -13.58
CA ASP A 287 -12.96 13.30 -14.68
C ASP A 287 -11.79 12.53 -15.31
N SER A 288 -11.84 11.20 -15.28
CA SER A 288 -10.85 10.31 -15.91
C SER A 288 -11.04 10.19 -17.42
N SER A 289 -12.17 10.68 -17.94
CA SER A 289 -12.61 10.43 -19.31
C SER A 289 -11.59 10.79 -20.38
N ILE A 290 -10.67 11.70 -20.06
CA ILE A 290 -9.59 12.15 -20.94
C ILE A 290 -8.64 11.02 -21.33
N PHE A 291 -8.46 10.01 -20.47
CA PHE A 291 -7.57 8.87 -20.71
C PHE A 291 -8.34 7.56 -20.92
N ASP A 292 -9.67 7.61 -21.02
CA ASP A 292 -10.49 6.41 -21.23
C ASP A 292 -10.27 5.86 -22.64
N LEU A 293 -9.57 4.72 -22.70
CA LEU A 293 -9.45 3.91 -23.90
C LEU A 293 -10.54 2.83 -23.91
N PRO A 294 -11.15 2.53 -25.07
CA PRO A 294 -12.07 1.41 -25.20
C PRO A 294 -11.46 0.08 -24.71
N SER A 295 -12.28 -0.83 -24.19
CA SER A 295 -11.81 -2.17 -23.77
C SER A 295 -11.15 -2.97 -24.89
N ASP A 296 -11.51 -2.63 -26.13
CA ASP A 296 -11.15 -3.37 -27.35
C ASP A 296 -9.92 -2.76 -28.06
N THR A 297 -9.22 -1.82 -27.43
CA THR A 297 -7.91 -1.35 -27.93
C THR A 297 -6.78 -2.15 -27.28
N VAL A 298 -5.58 -2.06 -27.85
CA VAL A 298 -4.38 -2.52 -27.15
C VAL A 298 -4.02 -1.47 -26.11
N HIS A 299 -3.85 -1.89 -24.86
CA HIS A 299 -3.50 -1.05 -23.72
C HIS A 299 -2.02 -1.17 -23.39
N ASP A 300 -1.45 -0.10 -22.84
CA ASP A 300 -0.14 -0.18 -22.21
C ASP A 300 -0.24 -0.67 -20.77
N ILE A 301 0.75 -1.43 -20.33
CA ILE A 301 0.91 -1.70 -18.90
C ILE A 301 1.37 -0.41 -18.22
N ASP A 302 0.62 0.06 -17.22
CA ASP A 302 1.01 1.24 -16.46
C ASP A 302 2.22 0.95 -15.54
N PRO A 303 3.21 1.86 -15.45
CA PRO A 303 4.39 1.72 -14.61
C PRO A 303 4.12 1.41 -13.13
N LEU A 304 3.04 1.91 -12.53
CA LEU A 304 2.76 1.78 -11.09
C LEU A 304 1.43 1.08 -10.80
N MET A 305 0.52 1.07 -11.77
CA MET A 305 -0.81 0.48 -11.65
C MET A 305 -0.91 -0.85 -12.41
N GLY A 306 0.09 -1.20 -13.22
CA GLY A 306 0.10 -2.42 -14.02
C GLY A 306 -1.10 -2.49 -14.96
N CYS A 307 -1.77 -3.65 -14.99
CA CYS A 307 -3.02 -3.85 -15.75
C CYS A 307 -4.27 -3.38 -15.00
N ALA A 308 -4.13 -2.70 -13.85
CA ALA A 308 -5.23 -2.32 -12.98
C ALA A 308 -5.65 -0.85 -13.13
N THR A 309 -5.16 -0.09 -14.11
CA THR A 309 -5.39 1.36 -14.23
C THR A 309 -6.87 1.74 -14.10
N THR A 310 -7.77 1.00 -14.76
CA THR A 310 -9.24 1.25 -14.73
C THR A 310 -9.92 0.80 -13.43
N LEU A 311 -9.24 0.05 -12.55
CA LEU A 311 -9.72 -0.32 -11.22
C LEU A 311 -9.54 0.82 -10.21
N TYR A 312 -8.50 1.64 -10.36
CA TYR A 312 -8.14 2.66 -9.37
C TYR A 312 -9.23 3.72 -9.11
N PRO A 313 -10.02 4.17 -10.11
CA PRO A 313 -11.18 5.02 -9.84
C PRO A 313 -12.20 4.36 -8.91
N LEU A 314 -12.45 3.05 -9.04
CA LEU A 314 -13.31 2.30 -8.13
C LEU A 314 -12.67 2.18 -6.74
N MET A 315 -11.36 1.86 -6.68
CA MET A 315 -10.61 1.81 -5.43
C MET A 315 -10.60 3.15 -4.69
N SER A 316 -10.52 4.27 -5.42
CA SER A 316 -10.61 5.62 -4.85
C SER A 316 -11.96 5.85 -4.18
N ARG A 317 -13.07 5.48 -4.84
CA ARG A 317 -14.42 5.55 -4.26
C ARG A 317 -14.56 4.67 -3.02
N VAL A 318 -14.00 3.45 -3.05
CA VAL A 318 -13.96 2.54 -1.90
C VAL A 318 -13.15 3.14 -0.75
N ALA A 319 -11.94 3.63 -1.01
CA ALA A 319 -11.08 4.25 -0.01
C ALA A 319 -11.78 5.44 0.67
N LYS A 320 -12.45 6.29 -0.10
CA LYS A 320 -13.24 7.42 0.42
C LYS A 320 -14.38 6.96 1.34
N LEU A 321 -15.10 5.90 0.96
CA LEU A 321 -16.14 5.32 1.82
C LEU A 321 -15.54 4.77 3.12
N ILE A 322 -14.43 4.04 3.03
CA ILE A 322 -13.74 3.47 4.20
C ILE A 322 -13.25 4.57 5.15
N GLN A 323 -12.68 5.67 4.63
CA GLN A 323 -12.29 6.82 5.46
C GLN A 323 -13.48 7.42 6.22
N HIS A 324 -14.65 7.53 5.57
CA HIS A 324 -15.88 7.96 6.23
C HIS A 324 -16.35 6.97 7.31
N VAL A 325 -16.27 5.66 7.02
CA VAL A 325 -16.60 4.57 7.94
C VAL A 325 -15.73 4.63 9.21
N ARG A 326 -14.41 4.78 9.08
CA ARG A 326 -13.47 4.82 10.22
C ARG A 326 -13.78 5.94 11.22
N LYS A 327 -14.34 7.06 10.76
CA LYS A 327 -14.71 8.22 11.60
C LYS A 327 -16.09 8.11 12.24
N SER A 328 -16.89 7.15 11.80
CA SER A 328 -18.27 6.95 12.26
C SER A 328 -18.32 5.80 13.26
N SER A 329 -19.19 5.89 14.27
CA SER A 329 -19.36 4.82 15.27
C SER A 329 -20.12 3.61 14.74
N SER A 330 -20.91 3.78 13.67
CA SER A 330 -21.70 2.73 13.03
C SER A 330 -21.96 3.05 11.55
N ASN A 331 -22.31 2.04 10.77
CA ASN A 331 -22.66 2.19 9.36
C ASN A 331 -24.15 2.53 9.22
N THR A 332 -24.45 3.63 8.54
CA THR A 332 -25.83 3.99 8.20
C THR A 332 -26.33 3.15 7.03
N VAL A 333 -27.66 3.08 6.83
CA VAL A 333 -28.25 2.41 5.66
C VAL A 333 -27.72 2.98 4.33
N SER A 334 -27.43 4.28 4.29
CA SER A 334 -26.83 4.93 3.11
C SER A 334 -25.41 4.41 2.82
N VAL A 335 -24.58 4.28 3.87
CA VAL A 335 -23.23 3.72 3.76
C VAL A 335 -23.28 2.27 3.29
N VAL A 336 -24.20 1.46 3.83
CA VAL A 336 -24.38 0.06 3.42
C VAL A 336 -24.84 -0.03 1.96
N ALA A 337 -25.79 0.81 1.53
CA ALA A 337 -26.25 0.84 0.14
C ALA A 337 -25.12 1.24 -0.83
N GLN A 338 -24.33 2.25 -0.48
CA GLN A 338 -23.16 2.68 -1.27
C GLN A 338 -22.09 1.58 -1.33
N ALA A 339 -21.83 0.88 -0.22
CA ALA A 339 -20.91 -0.25 -0.18
C ALA A 339 -21.38 -1.40 -1.09
N MET A 340 -22.68 -1.71 -1.12
CA MET A 340 -23.24 -2.74 -2.00
C MET A 340 -23.07 -2.37 -3.49
N GLU A 341 -23.29 -1.11 -3.87
CA GLU A 341 -23.07 -0.63 -5.22
C GLU A 341 -21.59 -0.77 -5.63
N LEU A 342 -20.68 -0.27 -4.78
CA LEU A 342 -19.24 -0.35 -5.03
C LEU A 342 -18.75 -1.81 -5.10
N LYS A 343 -19.25 -2.67 -4.21
CA LYS A 343 -18.95 -4.10 -4.24
C LYS A 343 -19.33 -4.71 -5.59
N ALA A 344 -20.55 -4.46 -6.07
CA ALA A 344 -21.01 -4.99 -7.35
C ALA A 344 -20.15 -4.50 -8.52
N LEU A 345 -19.76 -3.22 -8.54
CA LEU A 345 -18.88 -2.66 -9.56
C LEU A 345 -17.48 -3.29 -9.54
N VAL A 346 -16.89 -3.46 -8.36
CA VAL A 346 -15.56 -4.09 -8.20
C VAL A 346 -15.61 -5.58 -8.53
N GLU A 347 -16.70 -6.28 -8.23
CA GLU A 347 -16.88 -7.69 -8.60
C GLU A 347 -17.07 -7.91 -10.11
N GLN A 348 -17.64 -6.94 -10.82
CA GLN A 348 -17.82 -7.01 -12.27
C GLN A 348 -16.59 -6.50 -13.04
N TRP A 349 -15.65 -5.83 -12.36
CA TRP A 349 -14.46 -5.29 -12.99
C TRP A 349 -13.53 -6.42 -13.49
N GLU A 350 -13.07 -6.26 -14.72
CA GLU A 350 -12.04 -7.09 -15.36
C GLU A 350 -10.99 -6.17 -15.99
N PRO A 351 -9.70 -6.58 -16.04
CA PRO A 351 -8.69 -5.84 -16.77
C PRO A 351 -8.99 -5.84 -18.28
N PRO A 352 -8.50 -4.86 -19.04
CA PRO A 352 -8.49 -4.91 -20.49
C PRO A 352 -7.93 -6.24 -21.05
N HIS A 353 -8.40 -6.65 -22.22
CA HIS A 353 -8.07 -7.96 -22.79
C HIS A 353 -6.70 -8.00 -23.47
N TRP A 354 -6.25 -6.85 -23.99
CA TRP A 354 -5.08 -6.78 -24.87
C TRP A 354 -4.10 -5.76 -24.33
N PHE A 355 -2.88 -6.21 -24.07
CA PHE A 355 -1.78 -5.36 -23.63
C PHE A 355 -0.58 -5.51 -24.56
N GLU A 356 0.13 -4.41 -24.76
CA GLU A 356 1.44 -4.44 -25.40
C GLU A 356 2.44 -5.14 -24.45
N PRO A 357 3.14 -6.19 -24.91
CA PRO A 357 4.15 -6.87 -24.10
C PRO A 357 5.33 -5.94 -23.82
N PRO A 358 5.79 -5.83 -22.57
CA PRO A 358 6.99 -5.04 -22.28
C PRO A 358 8.27 -5.67 -22.83
N ASP A 359 9.26 -4.83 -23.11
CA ASP A 359 10.62 -5.22 -23.51
C ASP A 359 11.39 -5.90 -22.35
N ASP A 360 11.15 -5.50 -21.08
CA ASP A 360 11.80 -6.14 -19.93
C ASP A 360 11.31 -7.60 -19.76
N PRO A 361 12.20 -8.61 -19.85
CA PRO A 361 11.83 -10.01 -19.73
C PRO A 361 11.23 -10.38 -18.36
N ASN A 362 11.44 -9.56 -17.32
CA ASN A 362 10.85 -9.77 -16.00
C ASN A 362 9.50 -9.06 -15.82
N SER A 363 8.94 -8.46 -16.88
CA SER A 363 7.73 -7.65 -16.85
C SER A 363 6.58 -8.30 -17.63
N GLU A 364 6.43 -9.62 -17.54
CA GLU A 364 5.37 -10.33 -18.27
C GLU A 364 3.96 -9.77 -17.98
N VAL A 365 3.19 -9.59 -19.05
CA VAL A 365 1.78 -9.11 -19.00
C VAL A 365 0.96 -9.94 -18.02
N GLN A 366 1.14 -11.27 -18.05
CA GLN A 366 0.39 -12.18 -17.19
C GLN A 366 0.63 -11.90 -15.71
N HIS A 367 1.87 -11.62 -15.29
CA HIS A 367 2.15 -11.27 -13.89
C HIS A 367 1.39 -10.00 -13.48
N SER A 368 1.32 -9.01 -14.37
CA SER A 368 0.59 -7.75 -14.14
C SER A 368 -0.92 -7.97 -14.03
N ILE A 369 -1.50 -8.86 -14.85
CA ILE A 369 -2.90 -9.28 -14.76
C ILE A 369 -3.20 -9.97 -13.41
N GLN A 370 -2.33 -10.88 -12.97
CA GLN A 370 -2.50 -11.56 -11.67
C GLN A 370 -2.48 -10.58 -10.51
N VAL A 371 -1.55 -9.61 -10.52
CA VAL A 371 -1.51 -8.55 -9.52
C VAL A 371 -2.75 -7.65 -9.60
N ALA A 372 -3.24 -7.33 -10.80
CA ALA A 372 -4.47 -6.55 -10.95
C ALA A 372 -5.70 -7.24 -10.32
N HIS A 373 -5.84 -8.56 -10.50
CA HIS A 373 -6.85 -9.32 -9.77
C HIS A 373 -6.59 -9.35 -8.26
N ALA A 374 -5.34 -9.42 -7.82
CA ALA A 374 -5.01 -9.36 -6.39
C ALA A 374 -5.46 -8.02 -5.77
N TYR A 375 -5.28 -6.90 -6.49
CA TYR A 375 -5.81 -5.59 -6.12
C TYR A 375 -7.34 -5.56 -6.03
N ARG A 376 -8.04 -6.20 -6.98
CA ARG A 376 -9.50 -6.33 -6.96
C ARG A 376 -9.97 -7.06 -5.69
N TRP A 377 -9.40 -8.23 -5.39
CA TRP A 377 -9.77 -9.00 -4.20
C TRP A 377 -9.37 -8.32 -2.90
N ALA A 378 -8.21 -7.67 -2.84
CA ALA A 378 -7.80 -6.88 -1.68
C ALA A 378 -8.75 -5.70 -1.41
N THR A 379 -9.26 -5.06 -2.47
CA THR A 379 -10.28 -4.00 -2.35
C THR A 379 -11.59 -4.53 -1.80
N LEU A 380 -12.04 -5.71 -2.25
CA LEU A 380 -13.24 -6.37 -1.72
C LEU A 380 -13.08 -6.79 -0.26
N LEU A 381 -11.92 -7.38 0.09
CA LEU A 381 -11.56 -7.70 1.47
C LEU A 381 -11.65 -6.45 2.36
N TYR A 382 -11.09 -5.34 1.89
CA TYR A 382 -11.06 -4.12 2.69
C TYR A 382 -12.44 -3.48 2.85
N LEU A 383 -13.26 -3.53 1.80
CA LEU A 383 -14.65 -3.10 1.86
C LEU A 383 -15.47 -3.96 2.83
N HIS A 384 -15.24 -5.28 2.85
CA HIS A 384 -15.87 -6.20 3.81
C HIS A 384 -15.46 -5.89 5.26
N GLN A 385 -14.16 -5.64 5.50
CA GLN A 385 -13.66 -5.23 6.81
C GLN A 385 -14.24 -3.88 7.29
N ALA A 386 -14.65 -3.02 6.35
CA ALA A 386 -15.22 -1.70 6.66
C ALA A 386 -16.74 -1.73 6.87
N VAL A 387 -17.44 -2.52 6.06
CA VAL A 387 -18.91 -2.60 6.06
C VAL A 387 -19.33 -4.07 6.16
N PRO A 388 -19.20 -4.68 7.34
CA PRO A 388 -19.50 -6.10 7.54
C PRO A 388 -20.97 -6.46 7.33
N GLU A 389 -21.85 -5.46 7.23
CA GLU A 389 -23.28 -5.64 6.97
C GLU A 389 -23.59 -6.06 5.51
N ILE A 390 -22.67 -5.86 4.57
CA ILE A 390 -22.88 -6.28 3.18
C ILE A 390 -22.68 -7.80 3.03
N PRO A 391 -23.46 -8.48 2.17
CA PRO A 391 -23.21 -9.89 1.86
C PRO A 391 -21.83 -10.05 1.21
N SER A 392 -20.97 -10.83 1.86
CA SER A 392 -19.59 -11.06 1.43
C SER A 392 -19.14 -12.46 1.84
N GLU A 393 -18.14 -12.97 1.15
CA GLU A 393 -17.38 -14.12 1.60
C GLU A 393 -16.57 -13.76 2.86
N PRO A 394 -16.21 -14.76 3.68
CA PRO A 394 -15.35 -14.57 4.84
C PRO A 394 -14.01 -13.90 4.49
N ALA A 395 -13.47 -13.12 5.43
CA ALA A 395 -12.25 -12.34 5.23
C ALA A 395 -11.03 -13.21 4.88
N ASP A 396 -10.91 -14.39 5.49
CA ASP A 396 -9.86 -15.37 5.24
C ASP A 396 -9.94 -15.97 3.84
N GLU A 397 -11.14 -16.25 3.33
CA GLU A 397 -11.34 -16.73 1.95
C GLU A 397 -10.99 -15.64 0.91
N LEU A 398 -11.38 -14.38 1.17
CA LEU A 398 -11.00 -13.25 0.32
C LEU A 398 -9.47 -13.05 0.33
N ALA A 399 -8.84 -13.10 1.51
CA ALA A 399 -7.40 -13.01 1.66
C ALA A 399 -6.67 -14.14 0.93
N LYS A 400 -7.15 -15.37 1.06
CA LYS A 400 -6.58 -16.55 0.38
C LYS A 400 -6.57 -16.39 -1.13
N ARG A 401 -7.61 -15.81 -1.73
CA ARG A 401 -7.64 -15.49 -3.17
C ARG A 401 -6.54 -14.51 -3.57
N VAL A 402 -6.35 -13.44 -2.79
CA VAL A 402 -5.25 -12.49 -3.02
C VAL A 402 -3.90 -13.22 -2.99
N LEU A 403 -3.66 -14.03 -1.96
CA LEU A 403 -2.38 -14.74 -1.78
C LEU A 403 -2.12 -15.77 -2.88
N ILE A 404 -3.15 -16.52 -3.33
CA ILE A 404 -3.04 -17.45 -4.46
C ILE A 404 -2.62 -16.72 -5.73
N LEU A 405 -3.24 -15.57 -6.05
CA LEU A 405 -2.89 -14.77 -7.23
C LEU A 405 -1.44 -14.27 -7.13
N LEU A 406 -1.03 -13.75 -5.98
CA LEU A 406 0.35 -13.32 -5.76
C LEU A 406 1.35 -14.49 -5.81
N ALA A 407 0.95 -15.71 -5.41
CA ALA A 407 1.77 -16.92 -5.50
C ALA A 407 2.04 -17.38 -6.93
N THR A 408 1.17 -17.03 -7.89
CA THR A 408 1.44 -17.30 -9.32
C THR A 408 2.53 -16.40 -9.91
N VAL A 409 2.93 -15.33 -9.22
CA VAL A 409 3.92 -14.37 -9.69
C VAL A 409 5.31 -14.72 -9.15
N PRO A 410 6.32 -14.94 -10.02
CA PRO A 410 7.71 -15.21 -9.60
C PRO A 410 8.33 -14.06 -8.80
N TYR A 411 9.29 -14.38 -7.93
CA TYR A 411 10.05 -13.38 -7.16
C TYR A 411 10.92 -12.45 -8.05
N THR A 412 11.29 -12.93 -9.24
CA THR A 412 12.04 -12.16 -10.25
C THR A 412 11.17 -11.12 -10.97
N SER A 413 9.84 -11.25 -10.93
CA SER A 413 8.92 -10.32 -11.60
C SER A 413 9.06 -8.89 -11.08
N ARG A 414 9.05 -7.93 -12.01
CA ARG A 414 9.04 -6.48 -11.70
C ARG A 414 7.78 -6.03 -10.98
N THR A 415 6.67 -6.73 -11.17
CA THR A 415 5.40 -6.42 -10.49
C THR A 415 5.49 -6.54 -8.97
N THR A 416 6.55 -7.15 -8.43
CA THR A 416 6.82 -7.21 -6.98
C THR A 416 6.79 -5.83 -6.32
N ILE A 417 7.20 -4.77 -7.02
CA ILE A 417 7.24 -3.40 -6.46
C ILE A 417 5.84 -2.82 -6.14
N ILE A 418 4.79 -3.35 -6.78
CA ILE A 418 3.39 -2.91 -6.60
C ILE A 418 2.57 -3.90 -5.76
N GLN A 419 3.18 -4.92 -5.13
CA GLN A 419 2.43 -5.92 -4.35
C GLN A 419 2.16 -5.52 -2.90
N MET A 420 2.73 -4.40 -2.43
CA MET A 420 2.71 -4.02 -1.01
C MET A 420 1.30 -3.94 -0.41
N PHE A 421 0.37 -3.22 -1.07
CA PHE A 421 -0.98 -3.05 -0.53
C PHE A 421 -1.78 -4.36 -0.50
N PRO A 422 -1.89 -5.14 -1.60
CA PRO A 422 -2.58 -6.43 -1.56
C PRO A 422 -1.98 -7.39 -0.54
N LEU A 423 -0.65 -7.43 -0.42
CA LEU A 423 0.04 -8.32 0.52
C LEU A 423 -0.15 -7.89 1.97
N LEU A 424 -0.18 -6.59 2.27
CA LEU A 424 -0.49 -6.07 3.61
C LEU A 424 -1.93 -6.43 4.00
N ALA A 425 -2.89 -6.15 3.11
CA ALA A 425 -4.31 -6.39 3.38
C ALA A 425 -4.59 -7.89 3.62
N ALA A 426 -4.18 -8.75 2.69
CA ALA A 426 -4.44 -10.19 2.79
C ALA A 426 -3.54 -10.89 3.81
N GLY A 427 -2.26 -10.49 3.91
CA GLY A 427 -1.34 -11.04 4.89
C GLY A 427 -1.81 -10.81 6.33
N SER A 428 -2.48 -9.68 6.60
CA SER A 428 -3.02 -9.41 7.93
C SER A 428 -4.09 -10.41 8.40
N GLU A 429 -4.71 -11.13 7.45
CA GLU A 429 -5.79 -12.09 7.70
C GLU A 429 -5.33 -13.55 7.82
N VAL A 430 -4.03 -13.85 7.67
CA VAL A 430 -3.55 -15.24 7.78
C VAL A 430 -3.32 -15.67 9.23
N ASP A 431 -3.82 -16.86 9.57
CA ASP A 431 -3.73 -17.44 10.91
C ASP A 431 -2.82 -18.68 10.96
N THR A 432 -2.47 -19.32 9.82
CA THR A 432 -1.62 -20.53 9.79
C THR A 432 -0.13 -20.18 9.68
N ASP A 433 0.73 -20.99 10.29
CA ASP A 433 2.18 -20.79 10.24
C ASP A 433 2.75 -20.91 8.82
N ASP A 434 2.19 -21.81 8.00
CA ASP A 434 2.61 -22.01 6.61
C ASP A 434 2.29 -20.76 5.75
N ASP A 435 1.08 -20.22 5.88
CA ASP A 435 0.67 -19.00 5.16
C ASP A 435 1.47 -17.79 5.65
N ARG A 436 1.70 -17.66 6.97
CA ARG A 436 2.54 -16.61 7.56
C ARG A 436 3.96 -16.69 7.01
N LYS A 437 4.55 -17.88 6.96
CA LYS A 437 5.88 -18.10 6.37
C LYS A 437 5.93 -17.65 4.92
N TRP A 438 4.95 -18.04 4.10
CA TRP A 438 4.88 -17.62 2.70
C TRP A 438 4.81 -16.09 2.57
N VAL A 439 3.99 -15.43 3.39
CA VAL A 439 3.87 -13.97 3.42
C VAL A 439 5.19 -13.30 3.82
N LEU A 440 5.89 -13.83 4.84
CA LEU A 440 7.20 -13.34 5.27
C LEU A 440 8.27 -13.48 4.18
N ASP A 441 8.31 -14.62 3.49
CA ASP A 441 9.25 -14.88 2.39
C ASP A 441 9.00 -13.90 1.22
N ARG A 442 7.71 -13.62 0.91
CA ARG A 442 7.33 -12.63 -0.10
C ARG A 442 7.71 -11.20 0.30
N TRP A 443 7.47 -10.80 1.55
CA TRP A 443 7.92 -9.49 2.07
C TRP A 443 9.44 -9.33 2.01
N THR A 444 10.19 -10.38 2.35
CA THR A 444 11.66 -10.37 2.26
C THR A 444 12.12 -10.08 0.83
N THR A 445 11.44 -10.67 -0.16
CA THR A 445 11.68 -10.37 -1.58
C THR A 445 11.42 -8.88 -1.89
N ILE A 446 10.27 -8.34 -1.46
CA ILE A 446 9.91 -6.93 -1.66
C ILE A 446 10.94 -5.99 -0.99
N GLN A 447 11.33 -6.27 0.26
CA GLN A 447 12.33 -5.51 1.02
C GLN A 447 13.68 -5.49 0.31
N SER A 448 14.13 -6.66 -0.19
CA SER A 448 15.41 -6.79 -0.89
C SER A 448 15.42 -6.00 -2.21
N ARG A 449 14.30 -5.97 -2.94
CA ARG A 449 14.17 -5.26 -4.21
C ARG A 449 14.04 -3.75 -4.02
N LEU A 450 13.18 -3.31 -3.11
CA LEU A 450 12.87 -1.90 -2.92
C LEU A 450 13.94 -1.18 -2.09
N MET A 451 14.52 -1.86 -1.10
CA MET A 451 15.52 -1.28 -0.20
C MET A 451 15.04 0.01 0.51
N LEU A 452 13.73 0.16 0.73
CA LEU A 452 13.13 1.34 1.37
C LEU A 452 12.82 1.05 2.84
N GLY A 453 13.11 2.00 3.74
CA GLY A 453 12.81 1.84 5.16
C GLY A 453 11.30 1.75 5.47
N GLY A 454 10.46 2.36 4.64
CA GLY A 454 9.00 2.25 4.75
C GLY A 454 8.47 0.81 4.63
N VAL A 455 9.12 -0.01 3.81
CA VAL A 455 8.72 -1.41 3.56
C VAL A 455 8.97 -2.28 4.79
N ASP A 456 10.07 -2.03 5.52
CA ASP A 456 10.41 -2.78 6.73
C ASP A 456 9.34 -2.61 7.81
N ARG A 457 8.81 -1.39 7.95
CA ARG A 457 7.75 -1.06 8.91
C ARG A 457 6.43 -1.77 8.61
N CYS A 458 6.06 -1.94 7.34
CA CYS A 458 4.86 -2.71 6.98
C CYS A 458 4.93 -4.16 7.46
N LEU A 459 6.12 -4.77 7.40
CA LEU A 459 6.35 -6.13 7.90
C LEU A 459 6.26 -6.20 9.42
N GLU A 460 6.76 -5.19 10.13
CA GLU A 460 6.67 -5.10 11.59
C GLU A 460 5.20 -4.98 12.04
N VAL A 461 4.42 -4.11 11.39
CA VAL A 461 2.97 -3.97 11.63
C VAL A 461 2.26 -5.32 11.45
N LEU A 462 2.62 -6.05 10.40
CA LEU A 462 2.01 -7.34 10.12
C LEU A 462 2.29 -8.37 11.24
N LYS A 463 3.53 -8.44 11.71
CA LYS A 463 3.91 -9.31 12.83
C LYS A 463 3.16 -8.94 14.11
N GLU A 464 3.07 -7.65 14.42
CA GLU A 464 2.31 -7.16 15.57
C GLU A 464 0.82 -7.52 15.49
N VAL A 465 0.21 -7.40 14.30
CA VAL A 465 -1.18 -7.82 14.08
C VAL A 465 -1.36 -9.30 14.41
N TRP A 466 -0.46 -10.17 13.95
CA TRP A 466 -0.49 -11.60 14.24
C TRP A 466 -0.34 -11.86 15.74
N GLU A 467 0.63 -11.23 16.41
CA GLU A 467 0.85 -11.40 17.85
C GLU A 467 -0.39 -11.01 18.67
N ARG A 468 -1.04 -9.89 18.34
CA ARG A 468 -2.27 -9.44 19.02
C ARG A 468 -3.44 -10.40 18.78
N ARG A 469 -3.59 -10.91 17.55
CA ARG A 469 -4.63 -11.87 17.19
C ARG A 469 -4.43 -13.21 17.91
N ASP A 470 -3.19 -13.69 17.98
CA ASP A 470 -2.83 -14.93 18.68
C ASP A 470 -3.09 -14.82 20.19
N ALA A 471 -2.70 -13.69 20.79
CA ALA A 471 -2.98 -13.43 22.20
C ALA A 471 -4.48 -13.40 22.52
N MET A 472 -5.29 -12.81 21.63
CA MET A 472 -6.75 -12.80 21.76
C MET A 472 -7.34 -14.20 21.63
N ASN A 473 -6.91 -14.97 20.63
CA ASN A 473 -7.36 -16.34 20.39
C ASN A 473 -7.01 -17.25 21.59
N ALA A 474 -5.78 -17.18 22.10
CA ALA A 474 -5.35 -17.94 23.27
C ALA A 474 -6.16 -17.56 24.53
N ARG A 475 -6.51 -16.29 24.72
CA ARG A 475 -7.38 -15.85 25.82
C ARG A 475 -8.78 -16.44 25.69
N ARG A 476 -9.35 -16.44 24.49
CA ARG A 476 -10.69 -16.98 24.18
C ARG A 476 -10.73 -18.50 24.43
N GLU A 477 -9.73 -19.23 23.97
CA GLU A 477 -9.61 -20.68 24.21
C GLU A 477 -9.53 -21.02 25.70
N ARG A 478 -8.74 -20.27 26.48
CA ARG A 478 -8.66 -20.44 27.94
C ARG A 478 -10.02 -20.20 28.61
N GLN A 479 -10.76 -19.17 28.20
CA GLN A 479 -12.09 -18.88 28.74
C GLN A 479 -13.09 -20.00 28.40
N MET A 480 -13.08 -20.51 27.17
CA MET A 480 -13.91 -21.64 26.77
C MET A 480 -13.56 -22.91 27.55
N ALA A 481 -12.28 -23.18 27.77
CA ALA A 481 -11.81 -24.32 28.56
C ALA A 481 -12.26 -24.23 30.03
N VAL A 482 -12.24 -23.03 30.63
CA VAL A 482 -12.76 -22.78 31.98
C VAL A 482 -14.27 -22.99 32.04
N SER A 483 -15.04 -22.50 31.06
CA SER A 483 -16.50 -22.69 30.99
C SER A 483 -16.88 -24.17 30.86
N ARG A 484 -16.21 -24.92 29.98
CA ARG A 484 -16.43 -26.37 29.83
C ARG A 484 -16.14 -27.14 31.12
N ARG A 485 -15.09 -26.74 31.86
CA ARG A 485 -14.80 -27.32 33.18
C ARG A 485 -15.88 -26.99 34.19
N ALA A 486 -16.34 -25.74 34.27
CA ALA A 486 -17.41 -25.34 35.20
C ALA A 486 -18.74 -26.05 34.95
N GLU A 487 -19.13 -26.26 33.69
CA GLU A 487 -20.33 -27.03 33.32
C GLU A 487 -20.21 -28.52 33.68
N SER A 488 -19.00 -29.09 33.57
CA SER A 488 -18.74 -30.48 33.98
C SER A 488 -18.84 -30.71 35.50
N PHE A 489 -18.55 -29.68 36.32
CA PHE A 489 -18.70 -29.76 37.78
C PHE A 489 -20.15 -29.55 38.26
N SER A 490 -20.99 -28.85 37.49
CA SER A 490 -22.40 -28.60 37.83
C SER A 490 -23.32 -29.81 37.58
N SER A 491 -22.92 -30.74 36.70
CA SER A 491 -23.73 -31.93 36.37
C SER A 491 -23.58 -33.11 37.35
N GLY A 492 -22.88 -32.90 38.47
CA GLY A 492 -22.51 -33.96 39.43
C GLY A 492 -23.40 -34.14 40.65
N ASP A 493 -24.38 -33.26 40.93
CA ASP A 493 -25.19 -33.34 42.16
C ASP A 493 -26.69 -33.50 41.87
N GLY A 494 -27.04 -34.62 41.26
CA GLY A 494 -28.42 -35.11 41.19
C GLY A 494 -28.79 -35.86 42.48
N GLN A 495 -29.05 -35.14 43.57
CA GLN A 495 -29.66 -35.73 44.76
C GLN A 495 -31.02 -36.33 44.43
N LYS A 496 -31.12 -37.64 44.65
CA LYS A 496 -32.36 -38.42 44.69
C LYS A 496 -33.32 -37.80 45.72
N MET A 497 -34.43 -37.23 45.26
CA MET A 497 -35.59 -36.99 46.11
C MET A 497 -36.73 -37.89 45.64
N SER A 498 -36.91 -39.00 46.36
CA SER A 498 -38.05 -39.90 46.23
C SER A 498 -39.32 -39.19 46.70
N SER A 499 -40.37 -39.16 45.88
CA SER A 499 -41.73 -38.93 46.36
C SER A 499 -42.68 -39.97 45.77
N SER A 500 -43.03 -40.91 46.64
CA SER A 500 -44.10 -41.89 46.53
C SER A 500 -45.45 -41.22 46.26
N LEU A 501 -46.14 -41.66 45.21
CA LEU A 501 -47.55 -41.37 44.95
C LEU A 501 -48.44 -42.34 45.75
N PRO A 502 -49.55 -41.88 46.34
CA PRO A 502 -50.70 -42.72 46.62
C PRO A 502 -51.82 -42.46 45.60
N ALA A 503 -52.41 -43.54 45.11
CA ALA A 503 -53.62 -43.55 44.30
C ALA A 503 -54.89 -43.40 45.15
N ASP A 504 -55.93 -42.92 44.47
CA ASP A 504 -57.37 -43.01 44.77
C ASP A 504 -57.96 -42.10 45.86
N PHE A 505 -58.95 -41.27 45.46
CA PHE A 505 -60.37 -41.44 45.83
C PHE A 505 -61.28 -40.38 45.14
N ARG A 506 -61.93 -40.81 44.05
CA ARG A 506 -63.35 -40.68 43.67
C ARG A 506 -64.22 -39.43 43.99
N LYS A 507 -64.98 -39.06 42.92
CA LYS A 507 -66.33 -38.46 42.80
C LYS A 507 -66.39 -36.91 42.87
N HIS A 508 -67.11 -36.17 42.01
CA HIS A 508 -68.42 -36.44 41.41
C HIS A 508 -68.56 -35.91 39.98
N SER A 509 -69.44 -36.60 39.25
CA SER A 509 -70.03 -36.24 37.95
C SER A 509 -71.01 -35.07 38.05
N LEU A 510 -71.18 -34.30 36.96
CA LEU A 510 -72.46 -34.12 36.24
C LEU A 510 -72.34 -33.10 35.07
N ASN A 511 -72.75 -33.56 33.87
CA ASN A 511 -73.47 -32.91 32.76
C ASN A 511 -73.13 -31.46 32.33
N GLY A 512 -73.09 -31.10 31.05
CA GLY A 512 -73.55 -31.75 29.83
C GLY A 512 -73.26 -30.85 28.61
N SER A 513 -73.25 -31.45 27.43
CA SER A 513 -73.01 -30.79 26.15
C SER A 513 -74.07 -29.75 25.78
N HIS A 514 -73.68 -28.63 25.14
CA HIS A 514 -74.37 -28.08 23.97
C HIS A 514 -73.57 -26.97 23.25
N LYS A 515 -73.40 -27.16 21.93
CA LYS A 515 -73.50 -26.22 20.79
C LYS A 515 -72.58 -24.97 20.73
N GLY A 516 -71.87 -24.81 19.60
CA GLY A 516 -71.36 -23.50 19.11
C GLY A 516 -72.49 -22.60 18.55
N PRO A 517 -72.23 -21.48 17.81
CA PRO A 517 -70.96 -21.00 17.22
C PRO A 517 -70.69 -19.46 17.31
N THR A 518 -69.59 -19.03 16.67
CA THR A 518 -69.24 -17.67 16.14
C THR A 518 -68.94 -16.46 17.06
N GLY A 519 -67.69 -15.97 16.98
CA GLY A 519 -67.35 -14.54 16.80
C GLY A 519 -66.97 -13.67 18.01
N GLY A 520 -65.75 -13.09 18.00
CA GLY A 520 -65.41 -11.84 18.73
C GLY A 520 -64.16 -11.86 19.64
N ARG A 521 -63.22 -10.92 19.41
CA ARG A 521 -61.98 -10.50 20.15
C ARG A 521 -62.19 -10.29 21.69
N PRO A 522 -61.16 -10.14 22.60
CA PRO A 522 -59.84 -9.45 22.44
C PRO A 522 -58.59 -9.91 23.28
N GLY A 523 -57.39 -9.43 22.90
CA GLY A 523 -56.36 -8.78 23.77
C GLY A 523 -55.51 -9.49 24.85
N GLN A 524 -54.19 -9.68 24.54
CA GLN A 524 -52.97 -9.71 25.39
C GLN A 524 -52.72 -10.82 26.46
N PRO A 525 -51.45 -11.07 26.92
CA PRO A 525 -50.12 -10.94 26.28
C PRO A 525 -49.27 -12.24 26.37
N VAL A 526 -48.36 -12.48 25.40
CA VAL A 526 -47.39 -13.59 25.43
C VAL A 526 -46.05 -13.08 25.97
N SER A 527 -45.65 -13.60 27.14
CA SER A 527 -44.31 -13.42 27.72
C SER A 527 -43.26 -14.11 26.83
N ARG A 528 -42.38 -13.29 26.25
CA ARG A 528 -41.18 -13.70 25.50
C ARG A 528 -40.10 -14.11 26.50
N ILE A 529 -39.72 -15.38 26.52
CA ILE A 529 -38.36 -15.79 26.88
C ILE A 529 -37.73 -16.38 25.61
N ALA A 530 -36.88 -15.57 25.00
CA ALA A 530 -36.21 -15.86 23.74
C ALA A 530 -35.19 -16.98 23.92
N ARG A 531 -35.51 -18.19 23.44
CA ARG A 531 -34.49 -19.11 22.91
C ARG A 531 -34.15 -18.64 21.50
N ARG A 532 -33.26 -17.65 21.42
CA ARG A 532 -32.63 -17.22 20.17
C ARG A 532 -31.28 -17.92 20.09
N GLY A 533 -31.27 -19.14 19.57
CA GLY A 533 -30.07 -19.93 19.34
C GLY A 533 -30.33 -20.91 18.22
N SER A 534 -29.39 -21.01 17.28
CA SER A 534 -29.29 -22.05 16.24
C SER A 534 -29.89 -21.80 14.85
N ALA A 535 -30.17 -20.55 14.43
CA ALA A 535 -30.45 -20.26 13.01
C ALA A 535 -29.71 -19.02 12.45
N LEU A 536 -28.77 -18.45 13.21
CA LEU A 536 -27.96 -17.28 12.83
C LEU A 536 -26.45 -17.55 12.89
N ALA A 537 -26.05 -18.80 13.12
CA ALA A 537 -24.64 -19.20 13.20
C ALA A 537 -23.98 -19.39 11.81
N SER A 538 -24.59 -18.84 10.75
CA SER A 538 -24.14 -18.97 9.36
C SER A 538 -24.05 -17.63 8.62
N LEU A 539 -23.93 -16.52 9.35
CA LEU A 539 -23.25 -15.33 8.87
C LEU A 539 -22.04 -15.14 9.78
N GLU A 540 -20.87 -15.58 9.33
CA GLU A 540 -19.59 -15.18 9.92
C GLU A 540 -19.38 -13.70 9.64
N ASN A 541 -20.13 -12.85 10.37
CA ASN A 541 -19.84 -11.44 10.42
C ASN A 541 -18.47 -11.32 11.08
N ILE A 542 -17.49 -10.78 10.35
CA ILE A 542 -16.16 -10.46 10.86
C ILE A 542 -16.23 -9.89 12.28
N GLU A 543 -15.38 -10.41 13.17
CA GLU A 543 -15.33 -9.92 14.55
C GLU A 543 -15.03 -8.42 14.55
N PHE A 544 -15.77 -7.62 15.34
CA PHE A 544 -15.61 -6.16 15.40
C PHE A 544 -14.14 -5.73 15.53
N GLU A 545 -13.36 -6.47 16.32
CA GLU A 545 -11.93 -6.20 16.56
C GLU A 545 -11.04 -6.35 15.31
N ARG A 546 -11.47 -7.12 14.30
CA ARG A 546 -10.80 -7.26 13.00
C ARG A 546 -11.30 -6.26 11.94
N THR A 547 -12.36 -5.50 12.21
CA THR A 547 -12.86 -4.47 11.29
C THR A 547 -11.92 -3.26 11.23
N VAL A 548 -12.12 -2.37 10.27
CA VAL A 548 -11.34 -1.10 10.18
C VAL A 548 -11.46 -0.20 11.41
N ARG A 549 -12.41 -0.46 12.31
CA ARG A 549 -12.60 0.22 13.60
C ARG A 549 -12.00 -0.54 14.79
N GLY A 550 -11.61 -1.79 14.58
CA GLY A 550 -11.14 -2.70 15.61
C GLY A 550 -9.64 -2.61 15.85
N LYS A 551 -9.20 -2.95 17.06
CA LYS A 551 -7.79 -2.77 17.48
C LYS A 551 -6.82 -3.80 16.89
N LEU A 552 -7.34 -4.85 16.26
CA LEU A 552 -6.57 -5.91 15.60
C LEU A 552 -6.44 -5.69 14.09
N HIS A 553 -6.94 -4.57 13.57
CA HIS A 553 -6.77 -4.19 12.19
C HIS A 553 -5.49 -3.38 12.02
N TRP A 554 -4.70 -3.69 10.98
CA TRP A 554 -3.37 -3.13 10.73
C TRP A 554 -3.33 -1.59 10.70
N VAL A 555 -4.39 -0.93 10.19
CA VAL A 555 -4.50 0.55 10.24
C VAL A 555 -4.44 1.10 11.66
N ASN A 556 -5.10 0.45 12.62
CA ASN A 556 -5.14 0.93 14.00
C ASN A 556 -3.85 0.59 14.73
N VAL A 557 -3.18 -0.51 14.38
CA VAL A 557 -1.81 -0.81 14.85
C VAL A 557 -0.84 0.27 14.39
N MET A 558 -0.90 0.65 13.11
CA MET A 558 -0.09 1.74 12.55
C MET A 558 -0.35 3.09 13.24
N ALA A 559 -1.61 3.39 13.53
CA ALA A 559 -1.99 4.60 14.23
C ALA A 559 -1.44 4.64 15.67
N GLU A 560 -1.55 3.53 16.41
CA GLU A 560 -1.05 3.42 17.79
C GLU A 560 0.47 3.56 17.88
N TRP A 561 1.20 3.08 16.88
CA TRP A 561 2.66 3.21 16.81
C TRP A 561 3.13 4.59 16.35
N GLY A 562 2.20 5.53 16.10
CA GLY A 562 2.53 6.85 15.60
C GLY A 562 3.24 6.79 14.24
N TRP A 563 2.86 5.84 13.38
CA TRP A 563 3.56 5.57 12.11
C TRP A 563 3.58 6.78 11.15
N GLU A 564 2.55 7.62 11.25
CA GLU A 564 2.47 8.87 10.49
C GLU A 564 3.37 9.97 11.12
N GLY A 565 3.85 9.80 12.35
CA GLY A 565 4.73 10.72 13.09
C GLY A 565 3.93 11.67 13.98
N GLY A 566 3.60 11.26 15.22
CA GLY A 566 2.65 11.97 16.10
C GLY A 566 2.97 13.44 16.39
N PHE A 567 1.92 14.26 16.56
CA PHE A 567 2.03 15.49 17.34
C PHE A 567 2.13 15.05 18.80
N ASP A 568 3.27 15.31 19.45
CA ASP A 568 3.23 15.45 20.89
C ASP A 568 2.34 16.67 21.17
N ASN A 569 1.06 16.42 21.47
CA ASN A 569 0.18 17.43 22.04
C ASN A 569 0.76 17.81 23.40
N TYR A 570 1.50 18.92 23.43
CA TYR A 570 1.77 19.67 24.66
C TYR A 570 0.83 20.87 24.76
#